data_AF-A0A068QUV2-F1
#
_entry.id   AF-A0A068QUV2-F1
#
_cell.length_a   1.000
_cell.length_b   1.000
_cell.length_c   1.000
_cell.angle_alpha   90.00
_cell.angle_beta   90.00
_cell.angle_gamma   90.00
#
_symmetry.space_group_name_H-M   'P 1'
#
loop_
_entity.id
_entity.type
_entity.pdbx_description
1 polymer ?
#
loop_
_entity_poly.entity_id
_entity_poly.type
_entity_poly.pdbx_seq_one_letter_code
_entity_poly.pdbx_strand_id
1 'polypeptide(L)'
;MLPRLSVNNHRYVPPVDQLRKQARFLRDHCNVQLNHAYEMVAYFYRFSNWGDLINYTNSNIAIENQRNVAQMREVLQTYRKSLPAADLLRVTQLTAQSGTLTEAVENDRIKALNDLDIVQFYNCLHDKEYWSEPTVSWYDVLDETDRCLVLLAKRTALKGRIKTVNPHISFPWFGFKMYGYLYVNGNTLNYKCRELDSYLWPSEEQYKKVFSRSWFAAYISGFIRTQLRSLCTSGFSGKVSFARVNFIDLVAGQVVLPYLDEYEDLDDDEVIRAAINEVVEKLLSMGGVRDTKKQNVTFTFGNGEIY
;
A
#
# COMPACT_ATOMS: atom_id res chain seq x y z
N MET A 1 -27.24 5.40 -7.49
CA MET A 1 -25.88 5.58 -6.95
C MET A 1 -25.68 4.49 -5.91
N LEU A 2 -24.69 3.61 -6.07
CA LEU A 2 -24.41 2.54 -5.10
C LEU A 2 -23.97 3.12 -3.75
N PRO A 3 -24.23 2.44 -2.61
CA PRO A 3 -23.82 2.94 -1.31
C PRO A 3 -22.31 3.11 -1.23
N ARG A 4 -21.85 4.22 -0.63
CA ARG A 4 -20.43 4.49 -0.39
C ARG A 4 -19.92 3.46 0.62
N LEU A 5 -19.04 2.57 0.18
CA LEU A 5 -18.35 1.65 1.08
C LEU A 5 -17.05 2.32 1.52
N SER A 6 -16.96 2.68 2.80
CA SER A 6 -15.70 3.15 3.36
C SER A 6 -14.80 1.95 3.59
N VAL A 7 -13.60 2.00 3.01
CA VAL A 7 -12.55 1.00 3.26
C VAL A 7 -12.17 0.96 4.76
N ASN A 8 -12.44 2.03 5.53
CA ASN A 8 -12.01 2.14 6.92
C ASN A 8 -13.14 2.32 7.97
N ASN A 9 -14.33 2.82 7.62
CA ASN A 9 -15.39 3.14 8.60
C ASN A 9 -16.70 2.34 8.44
N HIS A 10 -16.82 1.50 7.41
CA HIS A 10 -17.80 0.41 7.33
C HIS A 10 -17.10 -0.77 6.65
N ARG A 11 -16.30 -1.53 7.42
CA ARG A 11 -15.28 -2.46 6.91
C ARG A 11 -15.87 -3.46 5.92
N TYR A 12 -15.74 -3.14 4.64
CA TYR A 12 -16.00 -4.06 3.57
C TYR A 12 -15.10 -5.29 3.77
N VAL A 13 -15.71 -6.46 3.97
CA VAL A 13 -15.01 -7.74 4.04
C VAL A 13 -15.28 -8.52 2.76
N PRO A 14 -14.26 -8.81 1.94
CA PRO A 14 -14.44 -9.52 0.68
C PRO A 14 -14.75 -11.01 0.91
N PRO A 15 -15.18 -11.72 -0.15
CA PRO A 15 -15.39 -13.15 -0.08
C PRO A 15 -14.12 -13.91 0.32
N VAL A 16 -14.29 -15.09 0.91
CA VAL A 16 -13.20 -15.94 1.41
C VAL A 16 -12.07 -16.17 0.39
N ASP A 17 -12.41 -16.34 -0.88
CA ASP A 17 -11.40 -16.58 -1.93
C ASP A 17 -10.51 -15.36 -2.18
N GLN A 18 -11.02 -14.14 -2.04
CA GLN A 18 -10.21 -12.92 -2.13
C GLN A 18 -9.33 -12.75 -0.89
N LEU A 19 -9.85 -13.05 0.31
CA LEU A 19 -9.06 -13.06 1.53
C LEU A 19 -7.88 -14.05 1.44
N ARG A 20 -8.14 -15.25 0.90
CA ARG A 20 -7.09 -16.26 0.65
C ARG A 20 -6.08 -15.80 -0.39
N LYS A 21 -6.51 -15.09 -1.44
CA LYS A 21 -5.58 -14.50 -2.42
C LYS A 21 -4.68 -13.47 -1.76
N GLN A 22 -5.22 -12.59 -0.91
CA GLN A 22 -4.41 -11.61 -0.18
C GLN A 22 -3.39 -12.30 0.75
N ALA A 23 -3.79 -13.35 1.48
CA ALA A 23 -2.87 -14.10 2.32
C ALA A 23 -1.73 -14.76 1.50
N ARG A 24 -2.05 -15.34 0.34
CA ARG A 24 -1.02 -15.89 -0.58
C ARG A 24 -0.09 -14.81 -1.11
N PHE A 25 -0.64 -13.66 -1.47
CA PHE A 25 0.15 -12.52 -1.90
C PHE A 25 1.13 -12.06 -0.82
N LEU A 26 0.67 -11.89 0.42
CA LEU A 26 1.53 -11.54 1.55
C LEU A 26 2.62 -12.59 1.77
N ARG A 27 2.27 -13.88 1.77
CA ARG A 27 3.24 -14.98 1.85
C ARG A 27 4.32 -14.86 0.76
N ASP A 28 3.92 -14.68 -0.49
CA ASP A 28 4.80 -14.70 -1.66
C ASP A 28 5.70 -13.46 -1.75
N HIS A 29 5.21 -12.30 -1.30
CA HIS A 29 5.94 -11.02 -1.43
C HIS A 29 6.67 -10.62 -0.15
N CYS A 30 6.19 -11.04 1.01
CA CYS A 30 6.81 -10.71 2.30
C CYS A 30 7.65 -11.84 2.91
N ASN A 31 7.72 -13.01 2.26
CA ASN A 31 8.44 -14.19 2.78
C ASN A 31 7.98 -14.58 4.20
N VAL A 32 6.66 -14.52 4.43
CA VAL A 32 6.02 -14.94 5.68
C VAL A 32 5.35 -16.30 5.50
N GLN A 33 5.18 -17.06 6.57
CA GLN A 33 4.43 -18.32 6.50
C GLN A 33 2.93 -18.06 6.23
N LEU A 34 2.24 -19.01 5.60
CA LEU A 34 0.83 -18.82 5.21
C LEU A 34 -0.12 -18.63 6.42
N ASN A 35 0.13 -19.33 7.53
CA ASN A 35 -0.60 -19.14 8.78
C ASN A 35 -0.43 -17.72 9.34
N HIS A 36 0.79 -17.17 9.29
CA HIS A 36 1.05 -15.78 9.65
C HIS A 36 0.33 -14.82 8.70
N ALA A 37 0.33 -15.10 7.40
CA ALA A 37 -0.40 -14.28 6.43
C ALA A 37 -1.93 -14.28 6.67
N TYR A 38 -2.52 -15.38 7.14
CA TYR A 38 -3.94 -15.38 7.54
C TYR A 38 -4.21 -14.51 8.77
N GLU A 39 -3.33 -14.53 9.77
CA GLU A 39 -3.40 -13.61 10.91
C GLU A 39 -3.29 -12.15 10.46
N MET A 40 -2.33 -11.84 9.60
CA MET A 40 -2.15 -10.50 9.02
C MET A 40 -3.42 -10.02 8.30
N VAL A 41 -4.05 -10.86 7.48
CA VAL A 41 -5.31 -10.51 6.79
C VAL A 41 -6.44 -10.28 7.81
N ALA A 42 -6.54 -11.10 8.85
CA ALA A 42 -7.51 -10.86 9.92
C ALA A 42 -7.30 -9.48 10.57
N TYR A 43 -6.06 -9.12 10.87
CA TYR A 43 -5.72 -7.83 11.47
C TYR A 43 -6.01 -6.66 10.52
N PHE A 44 -5.76 -6.80 9.22
CA PHE A 44 -6.11 -5.78 8.23
C PHE A 44 -7.61 -5.46 8.25
N TYR A 45 -8.45 -6.49 8.34
CA TYR A 45 -9.91 -6.34 8.48
C TYR A 45 -10.36 -6.16 9.93
N ARG A 46 -9.41 -6.04 10.86
CA ARG A 46 -9.60 -5.76 12.29
C ARG A 46 -10.46 -6.78 13.01
N PHE A 47 -10.12 -8.04 12.75
CA PHE A 47 -10.55 -9.21 13.49
C PHE A 47 -9.38 -9.76 14.28
N SER A 48 -9.65 -10.34 15.45
CA SER A 48 -8.63 -10.91 16.33
C SER A 48 -7.96 -12.15 15.75
N ASN A 49 -8.66 -12.88 14.87
CA ASN A 49 -8.14 -14.08 14.21
C ASN A 49 -8.87 -14.36 12.89
N TRP A 50 -8.30 -15.27 12.11
CA TRP A 50 -8.83 -15.71 10.82
C TRP A 50 -10.21 -16.36 10.91
N GLY A 51 -10.48 -17.14 11.96
CA GLY A 51 -11.77 -17.82 12.14
C GLY A 51 -12.93 -16.82 12.22
N ASP A 52 -12.78 -15.78 13.04
CA ASP A 52 -13.78 -14.73 13.21
C ASP A 52 -14.04 -13.96 11.91
N LEU A 53 -12.97 -13.63 11.18
CA LEU A 53 -13.06 -12.97 9.88
C LEU A 53 -13.88 -13.82 8.90
N ILE A 54 -13.57 -15.12 8.79
CA ILE A 54 -14.25 -16.02 7.84
C ILE A 54 -15.72 -16.23 8.24
N ASN A 55 -16.01 -16.35 9.53
CA ASN A 55 -17.40 -16.41 10.01
C ASN A 55 -18.18 -15.15 9.63
N TYR A 56 -17.56 -13.97 9.71
CA TYR A 56 -18.19 -12.70 9.33
C TYR A 56 -18.52 -12.61 7.83
N THR A 57 -17.77 -13.27 6.95
CA THR A 57 -18.03 -13.24 5.50
C THR A 57 -19.43 -13.72 5.11
N ASN A 58 -20.06 -14.54 5.95
CA ASN A 58 -21.41 -15.07 5.76
C ASN A 58 -22.52 -14.25 6.44
N SER A 59 -22.17 -13.14 7.10
CA SER A 59 -23.18 -12.24 7.68
C SER A 59 -23.99 -11.56 6.57
N ASN A 60 -25.26 -11.24 6.86
CA ASN A 60 -26.12 -10.53 5.90
C ASN A 60 -25.48 -9.21 5.41
N ILE A 61 -24.80 -8.50 6.30
CA ILE A 61 -24.09 -7.25 6.01
C ILE A 61 -22.93 -7.50 5.03
N ALA A 62 -22.10 -8.51 5.28
CA ALA A 62 -20.99 -8.85 4.39
C ALA A 62 -21.49 -9.27 3.00
N ILE A 63 -22.52 -10.10 2.93
CA ILE A 63 -23.12 -10.57 1.67
C ILE A 63 -23.67 -9.39 0.85
N GLU A 64 -24.40 -8.47 1.48
CA GLU A 64 -24.92 -7.28 0.81
C GLU A 64 -23.79 -6.40 0.26
N ASN A 65 -22.76 -6.15 1.08
CA ASN A 65 -21.59 -5.39 0.67
C ASN A 65 -20.83 -6.04 -0.50
N GLN A 66 -20.69 -7.36 -0.50
CA GLN A 66 -20.07 -8.11 -1.60
C GLN A 66 -20.87 -7.99 -2.90
N ARG A 67 -22.20 -8.01 -2.82
CA ARG A 67 -23.08 -7.77 -3.99
C ARG A 67 -22.92 -6.34 -4.51
N ASN A 68 -22.83 -5.34 -3.63
CA ASN A 68 -22.59 -3.95 -4.01
C ASN A 68 -21.26 -3.80 -4.77
N VAL A 69 -20.18 -4.43 -4.28
CA VAL A 69 -18.88 -4.38 -4.97
C VAL A 69 -18.90 -5.12 -6.32
N ALA A 70 -19.62 -6.23 -6.43
CA ALA A 70 -19.81 -6.90 -7.71
C ALA A 70 -20.51 -5.97 -8.73
N GLN A 71 -21.50 -5.19 -8.29
CA GLN A 71 -22.15 -4.19 -9.15
C GLN A 71 -21.20 -3.04 -9.51
N MET A 72 -20.42 -2.51 -8.56
CA MET A 72 -19.39 -1.49 -8.83
C MET A 72 -18.41 -1.95 -9.91
N ARG A 73 -17.98 -3.22 -9.84
CA ARG A 73 -17.07 -3.85 -10.82
C ARG A 73 -17.67 -3.87 -12.22
N GLU A 74 -18.94 -4.25 -12.37
CA GLU A 74 -19.61 -4.27 -13.67
C GLU A 74 -19.81 -2.85 -14.24
N VAL A 75 -20.11 -1.87 -13.39
CA VAL A 75 -20.18 -0.45 -13.79
C VAL A 75 -18.84 0.05 -14.31
N LEU A 76 -17.75 -0.16 -13.56
CA LEU A 76 -16.41 0.24 -13.98
C LEU A 76 -16.00 -0.44 -15.29
N GLN A 77 -16.23 -1.75 -15.44
CA GLN A 77 -15.91 -2.44 -16.69
C GLN A 77 -16.72 -1.90 -17.87
N THR A 78 -18.00 -1.57 -17.67
CA THR A 78 -18.84 -0.99 -18.73
C THR A 78 -18.30 0.37 -19.15
N TYR A 79 -17.95 1.22 -18.18
CA TYR A 79 -17.39 2.54 -18.46
C TYR A 79 -16.03 2.46 -19.16
N ARG A 80 -15.18 1.49 -18.79
CA ARG A 80 -13.91 1.24 -19.46
C ARG A 80 -14.08 0.95 -20.96
N LYS A 81 -15.11 0.20 -21.34
CA LYS A 81 -15.39 -0.11 -22.76
C LYS A 81 -15.84 1.11 -23.56
N SER A 82 -16.42 2.10 -22.89
CA SER A 82 -16.83 3.38 -23.49
C SER A 82 -15.80 4.50 -23.32
N LEU A 83 -14.60 4.21 -22.79
CA LEU A 83 -13.60 5.24 -22.51
C LEU A 83 -13.15 5.91 -23.82
N PRO A 84 -13.10 7.26 -23.89
CA PRO A 84 -12.61 7.96 -25.08
C PRO A 84 -11.20 7.52 -25.47
N ALA A 85 -10.94 7.37 -26.78
CA ALA A 85 -9.64 6.91 -27.29
C ALA A 85 -8.47 7.80 -26.82
N ALA A 86 -8.70 9.12 -26.70
CA ALA A 86 -7.70 10.05 -26.20
C ALA A 86 -7.34 9.81 -24.72
N ASP A 87 -8.32 9.50 -23.87
CA ASP A 87 -8.08 9.17 -22.47
C ASP A 87 -7.37 7.82 -22.33
N LEU A 88 -7.78 6.82 -23.12
CA LEU A 88 -7.11 5.53 -23.15
C LEU A 88 -5.66 5.65 -23.62
N LEU A 89 -5.38 6.50 -24.61
CA LEU A 89 -4.01 6.78 -25.06
C LEU A 89 -3.16 7.39 -23.93
N ARG A 90 -3.72 8.31 -23.13
CA ARG A 90 -3.04 8.90 -21.98
C ARG A 90 -2.74 7.91 -20.87
N VAL A 91 -3.57 6.88 -20.70
CA VAL A 91 -3.33 5.78 -19.77
C VAL A 91 -2.21 4.90 -20.32
N THR A 92 -2.36 4.40 -21.54
CA THR A 92 -1.43 3.41 -22.16
C THR A 92 0.01 3.89 -22.37
N GLN A 93 0.24 5.19 -22.55
CA GLN A 93 1.60 5.76 -22.62
C GLN A 93 2.42 5.51 -21.33
N LEU A 94 1.77 5.23 -20.19
CA LEU A 94 2.45 5.00 -18.92
C LEU A 94 3.15 3.64 -18.87
N THR A 95 2.87 2.72 -19.80
CA THR A 95 3.42 1.36 -19.82
C THR A 95 3.36 0.74 -18.42
N ALA A 96 2.14 0.62 -17.90
CA ALA A 96 1.95 0.31 -16.50
C ALA A 96 2.44 -1.09 -16.14
N GLN A 97 2.96 -1.23 -14.92
CA GLN A 97 3.44 -2.53 -14.43
C GLN A 97 2.24 -3.45 -14.15
N SER A 98 2.42 -4.74 -14.41
CA SER A 98 1.40 -5.76 -14.15
C SER A 98 0.91 -5.69 -12.71
N GLY A 99 -0.41 -5.77 -12.52
CA GLY A 99 -1.04 -5.75 -11.19
C GLY A 99 -1.31 -4.36 -10.62
N THR A 100 -1.02 -3.30 -11.38
CA THR A 100 -1.46 -1.93 -11.04
C THR A 100 -2.89 -1.66 -11.55
N LEU A 101 -3.55 -0.64 -10.97
CA LEU A 101 -4.89 -0.26 -11.42
C LEU A 101 -4.87 0.26 -12.86
N THR A 102 -3.85 1.07 -13.19
CA THR A 102 -3.63 1.58 -14.56
C THR A 102 -3.46 0.44 -15.54
N GLU A 103 -2.67 -0.59 -15.23
CA GLU A 103 -2.50 -1.72 -16.14
C GLU A 103 -3.82 -2.48 -16.39
N ALA A 104 -4.62 -2.68 -15.34
CA ALA A 104 -5.93 -3.30 -15.49
C ALA A 104 -6.89 -2.47 -16.36
N VAL A 105 -6.78 -1.13 -16.30
CA VAL A 105 -7.45 -0.24 -17.25
C VAL A 105 -6.88 -0.44 -18.65
N GLU A 106 -5.57 -0.31 -18.86
CA GLU A 106 -4.92 -0.46 -20.17
C GLU A 106 -5.39 -1.72 -20.91
N ASN A 107 -5.38 -2.86 -20.22
CA ASN A 107 -5.64 -4.18 -20.80
C ASN A 107 -7.11 -4.66 -20.73
N ASP A 108 -8.05 -3.79 -20.37
CA ASP A 108 -9.49 -4.12 -20.22
C ASP A 108 -9.76 -5.24 -19.19
N ARG A 109 -8.93 -5.32 -18.15
CA ARG A 109 -8.95 -6.36 -17.11
C ARG A 109 -9.54 -5.90 -15.77
N ILE A 110 -10.43 -4.90 -15.76
CA ILE A 110 -11.08 -4.39 -14.54
C ILE A 110 -11.75 -5.52 -13.75
N LYS A 111 -12.40 -6.47 -14.45
CA LYS A 111 -13.02 -7.65 -13.80
C LYS A 111 -12.04 -8.52 -13.02
N ALA A 112 -10.74 -8.47 -13.29
CA ALA A 112 -9.71 -9.23 -12.58
C ALA A 112 -9.20 -8.51 -11.32
N LEU A 113 -9.53 -7.23 -11.12
CA LEU A 113 -9.14 -6.49 -9.93
C LEU A 113 -9.76 -7.10 -8.67
N ASN A 114 -9.09 -6.85 -7.54
CA ASN A 114 -9.62 -7.18 -6.22
C ASN A 114 -10.65 -6.15 -5.79
N ASP A 115 -11.42 -6.52 -4.79
CA ASP A 115 -12.54 -5.72 -4.32
C ASP A 115 -12.12 -4.38 -3.70
N LEU A 116 -10.95 -4.28 -3.05
CA LEU A 116 -10.47 -3.02 -2.46
C LEU A 116 -10.04 -2.00 -3.52
N ASP A 117 -9.48 -2.48 -4.63
CA ASP A 117 -9.18 -1.66 -5.80
C ASP A 117 -10.47 -1.20 -6.49
N ILE A 118 -11.44 -2.10 -6.66
CA ILE A 118 -12.76 -1.76 -7.22
C ILE A 118 -13.46 -0.69 -6.36
N VAL A 119 -13.51 -0.87 -5.05
CA VAL A 119 -14.17 0.09 -4.14
C VAL A 119 -13.47 1.43 -4.17
N GLN A 120 -12.13 1.49 -4.08
CA GLN A 120 -11.44 2.78 -4.12
C GLN A 120 -11.62 3.47 -5.47
N PHE A 121 -11.49 2.72 -6.57
CA PHE A 121 -11.63 3.30 -7.90
C PHE A 121 -13.04 3.85 -8.13
N TYR A 122 -14.05 3.04 -7.83
CA TYR A 122 -15.45 3.44 -7.96
C TYR A 122 -15.77 4.65 -7.09
N ASN A 123 -15.36 4.62 -5.82
CA ASN A 123 -15.59 5.75 -4.91
C ASN A 123 -14.94 7.01 -5.46
N CYS A 124 -13.65 6.99 -5.83
CA CYS A 124 -12.96 8.18 -6.30
C CYS A 124 -13.56 8.74 -7.61
N LEU A 125 -14.05 7.87 -8.50
CA LEU A 125 -14.74 8.29 -9.73
C LEU A 125 -16.09 8.98 -9.46
N HIS A 126 -16.76 8.63 -8.36
CA HIS A 126 -18.12 9.08 -8.05
C HIS A 126 -18.21 10.02 -6.83
N ASP A 127 -17.08 10.41 -6.23
CA ASP A 127 -17.05 11.22 -5.02
C ASP A 127 -17.07 12.72 -5.34
N LYS A 128 -18.18 13.38 -4.99
CA LYS A 128 -18.34 14.84 -5.13
C LYS A 128 -17.59 15.64 -4.06
N GLU A 129 -17.15 15.02 -2.95
CA GLU A 129 -16.33 15.70 -1.93
C GLU A 129 -14.89 15.89 -2.40
N TYR A 130 -14.35 14.93 -3.14
CA TYR A 130 -13.01 15.02 -3.73
C TYR A 130 -13.01 15.85 -5.02
N TRP A 131 -14.13 15.86 -5.75
CA TRP A 131 -14.22 16.49 -7.05
C TRP A 131 -15.44 17.41 -7.13
N SER A 132 -15.19 18.70 -7.37
CA SER A 132 -16.23 19.73 -7.41
C SER A 132 -17.25 19.57 -8.55
N GLU A 133 -16.97 18.73 -9.55
CA GLU A 133 -17.86 18.43 -10.68
C GLU A 133 -17.91 16.92 -11.00
N PRO A 134 -19.07 16.40 -11.47
CA PRO A 134 -19.33 14.96 -11.61
C PRO A 134 -18.64 14.27 -12.81
N THR A 135 -17.72 14.94 -13.51
CA THR A 135 -17.03 14.39 -14.70
C THR A 135 -15.52 14.57 -14.58
N VAL A 136 -14.88 13.61 -13.90
CA VAL A 136 -13.42 13.56 -13.77
C VAL A 136 -12.88 12.53 -14.75
N SER A 137 -11.76 12.86 -15.42
CA SER A 137 -11.14 11.92 -16.34
C SER A 137 -10.63 10.70 -15.59
N TRP A 138 -10.75 9.50 -16.19
CA TRP A 138 -10.18 8.28 -15.59
C TRP A 138 -8.69 8.41 -15.33
N TYR A 139 -7.98 9.20 -16.14
CA TYR A 139 -6.57 9.48 -15.93
C TYR A 139 -6.33 10.16 -14.57
N ASP A 140 -7.15 11.13 -14.19
CA ASP A 140 -6.98 11.86 -12.92
C ASP A 140 -7.39 11.00 -11.73
N VAL A 141 -8.45 10.20 -11.88
CA VAL A 141 -8.83 9.20 -10.86
C VAL A 141 -7.73 8.17 -10.67
N LEU A 142 -7.08 7.71 -11.74
CA LEU A 142 -5.92 6.83 -11.67
C LEU A 142 -4.70 7.54 -11.07
N ASP A 143 -4.52 8.84 -11.27
CA ASP A 143 -3.45 9.62 -10.60
C ASP A 143 -3.58 9.52 -9.08
N GLU A 144 -4.81 9.61 -8.57
CA GLU A 144 -5.12 9.55 -7.13
C GLU A 144 -5.17 8.12 -6.57
N THR A 145 -5.72 7.18 -7.33
CA THR A 145 -6.02 5.83 -6.82
C THR A 145 -4.94 4.81 -7.11
N ASP A 146 -4.01 5.07 -8.04
CA ASP A 146 -3.01 4.08 -8.38
C ASP A 146 -1.87 4.04 -7.35
N ARG A 147 -1.69 2.84 -6.80
CA ARG A 147 -0.96 2.56 -5.57
C ARG A 147 0.49 2.17 -5.87
N CYS A 148 1.15 2.94 -6.73
CA CYS A 148 2.43 2.57 -7.31
C CYS A 148 3.37 3.77 -7.43
N LEU A 149 4.50 3.73 -6.72
CA LEU A 149 5.52 4.78 -6.75
C LEU A 149 6.08 5.02 -8.16
N VAL A 150 6.29 3.95 -8.93
CA VAL A 150 6.80 4.03 -10.31
C VAL A 150 5.82 4.75 -11.22
N LEU A 151 4.52 4.43 -11.14
CA LEU A 151 3.51 5.08 -11.97
C LEU A 151 3.37 6.56 -11.63
N LEU A 152 3.37 6.89 -10.34
CA LEU A 152 3.40 8.29 -9.89
C LEU A 152 4.62 9.03 -10.45
N ALA A 153 5.79 8.39 -10.47
CA ALA A 153 6.99 8.98 -11.04
C ALA A 153 6.90 9.16 -12.57
N LYS A 154 6.39 8.16 -13.30
CA LYS A 154 6.15 8.27 -14.76
C LYS A 154 5.20 9.42 -15.10
N ARG A 155 4.08 9.55 -14.37
CA ARG A 155 3.13 10.66 -14.54
C ARG A 155 3.77 12.02 -14.25
N THR A 156 4.61 12.08 -13.22
CA THR A 156 5.36 13.30 -12.88
C THR A 156 6.36 13.67 -13.98
N ALA A 157 7.10 12.69 -14.51
CA ALA A 157 8.04 12.88 -15.61
C ALA A 157 7.35 13.35 -16.90
N LEU A 158 6.20 12.75 -17.27
CA LEU A 158 5.43 13.14 -18.45
C LEU A 158 4.91 14.58 -18.40
N LYS A 159 4.64 15.12 -17.20
CA LYS A 159 4.29 16.54 -17.04
C LYS A 159 5.47 17.48 -17.36
N GLY A 160 6.68 16.95 -17.60
CA GLY A 160 7.86 17.67 -18.07
C GLY A 160 8.47 18.62 -17.03
N ARG A 161 8.10 18.49 -15.76
CA ARG A 161 8.50 19.41 -14.69
C ARG A 161 9.41 18.68 -13.71
N ILE A 162 10.53 19.31 -13.35
CA ILE A 162 11.23 18.97 -12.12
C ILE A 162 10.29 19.32 -10.98
N LYS A 163 9.81 18.29 -10.28
CA LYS A 163 8.80 18.47 -9.23
C LYS A 163 9.13 17.58 -8.04
N THR A 164 9.03 18.17 -6.86
CA THR A 164 8.86 17.42 -5.61
C THR A 164 7.37 17.31 -5.33
N VAL A 165 6.86 16.10 -5.21
CA VAL A 165 5.50 15.82 -4.73
C VAL A 165 5.56 15.11 -3.38
N ASN A 166 4.52 15.28 -2.58
CA ASN A 166 4.44 14.73 -1.23
C ASN A 166 3.29 13.70 -1.16
N PRO A 167 3.44 12.51 -1.77
CA PRO A 167 2.33 11.57 -1.89
C PRO A 167 2.07 10.82 -0.59
N HIS A 168 0.79 10.48 -0.39
CA HIS A 168 0.34 9.44 0.52
C HIS A 168 -0.06 8.22 -0.31
N ILE A 169 0.80 7.20 -0.37
CA ILE A 169 0.58 6.02 -1.22
C ILE A 169 0.06 4.89 -0.32
N SER A 170 -1.11 4.36 -0.63
CA SER A 170 -1.68 3.22 0.10
C SER A 170 -1.40 1.91 -0.63
N PHE A 171 -1.05 0.84 0.09
CA PHE A 171 -0.81 -0.50 -0.46
C PHE A 171 -1.67 -1.54 0.27
N PRO A 172 -2.99 -1.63 0.03
CA PRO A 172 -3.90 -2.44 0.84
C PRO A 172 -3.67 -3.95 0.80
N TRP A 173 -3.13 -4.49 -0.29
CA TRP A 173 -2.73 -5.90 -0.31
C TRP A 173 -1.65 -6.21 0.72
N PHE A 174 -0.74 -5.26 0.95
CA PHE A 174 0.23 -5.35 2.02
C PHE A 174 -0.35 -4.90 3.36
N GLY A 175 -1.27 -3.94 3.36
CA GLY A 175 -1.76 -3.28 4.56
C GLY A 175 -0.85 -2.13 5.01
N PHE A 176 -0.18 -1.44 4.07
CA PHE A 176 0.67 -0.28 4.36
C PHE A 176 0.11 1.03 3.82
N LYS A 177 0.54 2.14 4.42
CA LYS A 177 0.63 3.45 3.76
C LYS A 177 2.05 3.99 3.87
N MET A 178 2.48 4.65 2.80
CA MET A 178 3.73 5.38 2.74
C MET A 178 3.43 6.86 2.63
N TYR A 179 4.11 7.65 3.44
CA TYR A 179 4.13 9.11 3.33
C TYR A 179 5.57 9.57 3.14
N GLY A 180 5.79 10.49 2.19
CA GLY A 180 7.13 10.91 1.86
C GLY A 180 7.21 11.87 0.69
N TYR A 181 8.44 12.14 0.24
CA TYR A 181 8.72 13.13 -0.78
C TYR A 181 9.31 12.44 -2.00
N LEU A 182 8.62 12.54 -3.13
CA LEU A 182 9.07 12.04 -4.41
C LEU A 182 9.63 13.20 -5.23
N TYR A 183 10.88 13.08 -5.62
CA TYR A 183 11.54 13.97 -6.57
C TYR A 183 11.81 13.21 -7.87
N VAL A 184 11.39 13.80 -8.99
CA VAL A 184 11.62 13.24 -10.34
C VAL A 184 12.29 14.28 -11.22
N ASN A 185 13.35 13.86 -11.90
CA ASN A 185 14.07 14.66 -12.90
C ASN A 185 14.55 13.76 -14.04
N GLY A 186 13.90 13.83 -15.21
CA GLY A 186 14.13 12.88 -16.29
C GLY A 186 13.94 11.44 -15.82
N ASN A 187 14.96 10.60 -16.01
CA ASN A 187 14.97 9.20 -15.57
C ASN A 187 15.53 9.02 -14.14
N THR A 188 15.75 10.10 -13.40
CA THR A 188 16.14 10.03 -11.99
C THR A 188 14.93 10.13 -11.07
N LEU A 189 14.78 9.15 -10.17
CA LEU A 189 13.73 9.08 -9.16
C LEU A 189 14.36 9.00 -7.77
N ASN A 190 14.07 9.98 -6.91
CA ASN A 190 14.46 9.94 -5.50
C ASN A 190 13.23 9.99 -4.61
N TYR A 191 13.02 8.96 -3.79
CA TYR A 191 11.91 8.91 -2.84
C TYR A 191 12.40 8.88 -1.39
N LYS A 192 11.99 9.88 -0.60
CA LYS A 192 12.21 9.91 0.84
C LYS A 192 10.92 9.52 1.57
N CYS A 193 10.78 8.25 1.91
CA CYS A 193 9.73 7.78 2.81
C CYS A 193 10.00 8.31 4.22
N ARG A 194 9.14 9.21 4.70
CA ARG A 194 9.18 9.65 6.10
C ARG A 194 8.52 8.63 7.01
N GLU A 195 7.34 8.16 6.64
CA GLU A 195 6.56 7.21 7.44
C GLU A 195 6.14 6.02 6.58
N LEU A 196 6.34 4.81 7.10
CA LEU A 196 5.80 3.56 6.57
C LEU A 196 4.90 2.95 7.64
N ASP A 197 3.59 3.18 7.51
CA ASP A 197 2.61 2.78 8.51
C ASP A 197 1.88 1.52 8.06
N SER A 198 2.06 0.44 8.80
CA SER A 198 1.20 -0.74 8.73
C SER A 198 -0.20 -0.38 9.19
N TYR A 199 -1.20 -1.19 8.85
CA TYR A 199 -2.54 -1.20 9.44
C TYR A 199 -2.89 -2.58 9.99
N LEU A 200 -1.90 -3.45 10.15
CA LEU A 200 -2.07 -4.83 10.60
C LEU A 200 -2.13 -4.91 12.13
N TRP A 201 -3.24 -4.44 12.69
CA TRP A 201 -3.56 -4.64 14.10
C TRP A 201 -5.06 -4.94 14.29
N PRO A 202 -5.42 -5.76 15.28
CA PRO A 202 -6.81 -6.16 15.53
C PRO A 202 -7.70 -4.98 15.98
N SER A 203 -7.15 -4.01 16.70
CA SER A 203 -7.80 -2.74 17.08
C SER A 203 -6.75 -1.66 17.31
N GLU A 204 -7.14 -0.37 17.25
CA GLU A 204 -6.21 0.75 17.43
C GLU A 204 -5.48 0.68 18.78
N GLU A 205 -6.20 0.29 19.84
CA GLU A 205 -5.64 0.03 21.18
C GLU A 205 -4.58 -1.09 21.21
N GLN A 206 -4.53 -1.93 20.17
CA GLN A 206 -3.65 -3.10 20.09
C GLN A 206 -2.59 -2.95 18.99
N TYR A 207 -2.32 -1.73 18.51
CA TYR A 207 -1.34 -1.50 17.46
C TYR A 207 0.06 -2.03 17.82
N LYS A 208 0.45 -1.92 19.10
CA LYS A 208 1.74 -2.42 19.60
C LYS A 208 1.92 -3.93 19.52
N LYS A 209 0.82 -4.70 19.53
CA LYS A 209 0.87 -6.16 19.41
C LYS A 209 1.50 -6.64 18.10
N VAL A 210 1.65 -5.76 17.11
CA VAL A 210 2.29 -6.10 15.84
C VAL A 210 3.80 -6.29 16.00
N PHE A 211 4.44 -5.53 16.90
CA PHE A 211 5.90 -5.57 17.08
C PHE A 211 6.37 -6.88 17.72
N SER A 212 5.54 -7.50 18.57
CA SER A 212 5.84 -8.80 19.17
C SER A 212 5.62 -9.99 18.21
N ARG A 213 5.14 -9.75 16.98
CA ARG A 213 4.88 -10.84 16.02
C ARG A 213 6.14 -11.28 15.33
N SER A 214 6.36 -12.59 15.31
CA SER A 214 7.50 -13.23 14.64
C SER A 214 7.58 -12.95 13.14
N TRP A 215 6.48 -12.56 12.50
CA TRP A 215 6.44 -12.19 11.09
C TRP A 215 6.72 -10.71 10.81
N PHE A 216 6.78 -9.85 11.82
CA PHE A 216 6.84 -8.39 11.64
C PHE A 216 8.04 -7.94 10.81
N ALA A 217 9.25 -8.34 11.19
CA ALA A 217 10.46 -7.90 10.48
C ALA A 217 10.52 -8.44 9.03
N ALA A 218 10.08 -9.68 8.80
CA ALA A 218 9.95 -10.26 7.47
C ALA A 218 8.92 -9.48 6.63
N TYR A 219 7.79 -9.13 7.22
CA TYR A 219 6.74 -8.34 6.60
C TYR A 219 7.22 -6.97 6.11
N ILE A 220 7.85 -6.17 6.98
CA ILE A 220 8.40 -4.85 6.61
C ILE A 220 9.45 -4.99 5.50
N SER A 221 10.45 -5.84 5.71
CA SER A 221 11.59 -5.98 4.78
C SER A 221 11.16 -6.54 3.41
N GLY A 222 10.23 -7.49 3.38
CA GLY A 222 9.71 -8.05 2.13
C GLY A 222 8.85 -7.08 1.33
N PHE A 223 8.08 -6.22 2.00
CA PHE A 223 7.40 -5.11 1.31
C PHE A 223 8.41 -4.14 0.67
N ILE A 224 9.42 -3.70 1.43
CA ILE A 224 10.48 -2.81 0.91
C ILE A 224 11.22 -3.47 -0.26
N ARG A 225 11.54 -4.76 -0.16
CA ARG A 225 12.14 -5.55 -1.27
C ARG A 225 11.26 -5.52 -2.52
N THR A 226 9.96 -5.70 -2.36
CA THR A 226 9.01 -5.66 -3.49
C THR A 226 9.02 -4.29 -4.16
N GLN A 227 9.04 -3.20 -3.40
CA GLN A 227 9.16 -1.84 -3.95
C GLN A 227 10.49 -1.65 -4.69
N LEU A 228 11.61 -2.13 -4.12
CA LEU A 228 12.93 -2.06 -4.76
C LEU A 228 12.98 -2.82 -6.09
N ARG A 229 12.40 -4.03 -6.17
CA ARG A 229 12.30 -4.81 -7.42
C ARG A 229 11.50 -4.08 -8.50
N SER A 230 10.38 -3.47 -8.11
CA SER A 230 9.57 -2.64 -9.01
C SER A 230 10.38 -1.45 -9.54
N LEU A 231 11.18 -0.80 -8.68
CA LEU A 231 12.07 0.30 -9.06
C LEU A 231 13.21 -0.16 -9.99
N CYS A 232 13.89 -1.27 -9.72
CA CYS A 232 14.97 -1.79 -10.56
C CYS A 232 14.52 -2.15 -11.98
N THR A 233 13.25 -2.51 -12.17
CA THR A 233 12.68 -2.86 -13.49
C THR A 233 11.90 -1.71 -14.13
N SER A 234 11.87 -0.53 -13.51
CA SER A 234 11.04 0.60 -13.94
C SER A 234 11.62 1.44 -15.08
N GLY A 235 12.94 1.33 -15.32
CA GLY A 235 13.69 2.24 -16.20
C GLY A 235 14.17 3.53 -15.53
N PHE A 236 13.82 3.78 -14.26
CA PHE A 236 14.41 4.84 -13.45
C PHE A 236 15.68 4.38 -12.74
N SER A 237 16.54 5.34 -12.40
CA SER A 237 17.62 5.17 -11.43
C SER A 237 17.52 6.21 -10.31
N GLY A 238 18.12 5.93 -9.16
CA GLY A 238 18.17 6.90 -8.06
C GLY A 238 18.21 6.26 -6.69
N LYS A 239 17.47 6.84 -5.74
CA LYS A 239 17.52 6.46 -4.32
C LYS A 239 16.15 6.36 -3.71
N VAL A 240 15.96 5.39 -2.82
CA VAL A 240 14.81 5.34 -1.93
C VAL A 240 15.30 5.24 -0.48
N SER A 241 14.73 6.04 0.41
CA SER A 241 15.10 6.02 1.84
C SER A 241 13.88 5.87 2.72
N PHE A 242 14.03 5.15 3.83
CA PHE A 242 13.00 4.93 4.84
C PHE A 242 13.48 5.46 6.19
N ALA A 243 12.70 6.37 6.80
CA ALA A 243 13.03 6.95 8.10
C ALA A 243 12.34 6.21 9.25
N ARG A 244 11.05 5.91 9.12
CA ARG A 244 10.24 5.31 10.19
C ARG A 244 9.37 4.16 9.73
N VAL A 245 9.01 3.32 10.68
CA VAL A 245 8.01 2.26 10.55
C VAL A 245 7.06 2.34 11.74
N ASN A 246 5.75 2.45 11.49
CA ASN A 246 4.72 2.58 12.53
C ASN A 246 5.09 3.64 13.58
N PHE A 247 5.47 4.85 13.14
CA PHE A 247 5.94 5.95 13.99
C PHE A 247 7.25 5.73 14.77
N ILE A 248 7.97 4.62 14.57
CA ILE A 248 9.25 4.36 15.22
C ILE A 248 10.41 4.67 14.26
N ASP A 249 11.39 5.49 14.69
CA ASP A 249 12.56 5.82 13.88
C ASP A 249 13.46 4.59 13.69
N LEU A 250 13.84 4.30 12.45
CA LEU A 250 14.70 3.17 12.10
C LEU A 250 16.16 3.35 12.58
N VAL A 251 16.56 4.57 12.94
CA VAL A 251 17.94 4.86 13.37
C VAL A 251 18.02 5.32 14.82
N ALA A 252 17.15 6.25 15.24
CA ALA A 252 17.08 6.71 16.62
C ALA A 252 16.33 5.73 17.54
N GLY A 253 15.49 4.84 17.00
CA GLY A 253 14.57 4.02 17.77
C GLY A 253 13.31 4.80 18.16
N GLN A 254 12.61 4.36 19.20
CA GLN A 254 11.43 5.05 19.71
C GLN A 254 11.85 6.42 20.27
N VAL A 255 11.27 7.48 19.70
CA VAL A 255 11.29 8.81 20.34
C VAL A 255 10.19 8.74 21.39
N VAL A 256 10.55 8.90 22.67
CA VAL A 256 9.58 9.00 23.79
C VAL A 256 8.49 10.00 23.39
N LEU A 257 7.25 9.53 23.23
CA LEU A 257 6.12 10.35 22.80
C LEU A 257 5.26 10.64 24.03
N PRO A 258 5.33 11.84 24.61
CA PRO A 258 4.74 12.15 25.92
C PRO A 258 3.20 12.04 26.03
N TYR A 259 2.50 11.65 24.95
CA TYR A 259 1.04 11.50 24.92
C TYR A 259 0.56 10.05 24.69
N LEU A 260 1.48 9.10 24.50
CA LEU A 260 1.16 7.66 24.45
C LEU A 260 1.63 6.92 25.72
N ASP A 261 2.57 7.51 26.45
CA ASP A 261 3.27 6.89 27.58
C ASP A 261 2.57 7.06 28.94
N GLU A 262 1.34 7.58 29.01
CA GLU A 262 0.67 7.78 30.32
C GLU A 262 0.35 6.46 31.05
N TYR A 263 0.39 5.32 30.35
CA TYR A 263 0.13 3.98 30.91
C TYR A 263 0.87 2.85 30.17
N GLU A 264 2.19 2.96 29.94
CA GLU A 264 2.92 1.90 29.22
C GLU A 264 3.95 1.18 30.11
N ASP A 265 3.82 -0.16 30.13
CA ASP A 265 4.76 -1.09 30.78
C ASP A 265 6.12 -1.06 30.07
N LEU A 266 7.21 -0.97 30.83
CA LEU A 266 8.60 -0.96 30.33
C LEU A 266 8.95 -2.14 29.41
N ASP A 267 8.19 -3.24 29.48
CA ASP A 267 8.36 -4.43 28.64
C ASP A 267 8.00 -4.17 27.17
N ASP A 268 7.08 -3.25 26.88
CA ASP A 268 6.68 -2.92 25.50
C ASP A 268 7.79 -2.22 24.73
N ASP A 269 8.57 -1.36 25.39
CA ASP A 269 9.67 -0.61 24.76
C ASP A 269 10.82 -1.54 24.32
N GLU A 270 11.14 -2.57 25.12
CA GLU A 270 12.16 -3.54 24.75
C GLU A 270 11.71 -4.39 23.56
N VAL A 271 10.45 -4.83 23.55
CA VAL A 271 9.86 -5.60 22.45
C VAL A 271 9.86 -4.79 21.15
N ILE A 272 9.43 -3.52 21.19
CA ILE A 272 9.43 -2.62 20.03
C ILE A 272 10.85 -2.42 19.52
N ARG A 273 11.80 -2.11 20.41
CA ARG A 273 13.21 -1.90 20.06
C ARG A 273 13.82 -3.14 19.41
N ALA A 274 13.58 -4.33 19.96
CA ALA A 274 14.08 -5.58 19.40
C ALA A 274 13.53 -5.82 17.98
N ALA A 275 12.22 -5.62 17.79
CA ALA A 275 11.56 -5.78 16.49
C ALA A 275 12.10 -4.80 15.44
N ILE A 276 12.31 -3.53 15.80
CA ILE A 276 12.86 -2.51 14.89
C ILE A 276 14.34 -2.79 14.58
N ASN A 277 15.13 -3.24 15.55
CA ASN A 277 16.51 -3.66 15.29
C ASN A 277 16.56 -4.80 14.27
N GLU A 278 15.68 -5.80 14.39
CA GLU A 278 15.60 -6.89 13.42
C GLU A 278 15.21 -6.38 12.01
N VAL A 279 14.26 -5.43 11.92
CA VAL A 279 13.92 -4.76 10.66
C VAL A 279 15.16 -4.11 10.06
N VAL A 280 15.89 -3.32 10.83
CA VAL A 280 17.05 -2.59 10.33
C VAL A 280 18.16 -3.55 9.89
N GLU A 281 18.44 -4.60 10.66
CA GLU A 281 19.40 -5.65 10.26
C GLU A 281 19.04 -6.29 8.92
N LYS A 282 17.76 -6.64 8.71
CA LYS A 282 17.30 -7.16 7.41
C LYS A 282 17.49 -6.13 6.29
N LEU A 283 17.15 -4.87 6.53
CA LEU A 283 17.33 -3.81 5.52
C LEU A 283 18.81 -3.60 5.14
N LEU A 284 19.71 -3.64 6.12
CA LEU A 284 21.16 -3.57 5.87
C LEU A 284 21.66 -4.80 5.11
N SER A 285 21.20 -6.00 5.46
CA SER A 285 21.56 -7.24 4.75
C SER A 285 21.10 -7.24 3.29
N MET A 286 20.04 -6.49 2.97
CA MET A 286 19.54 -6.29 1.61
C MET A 286 20.31 -5.24 0.81
N GLY A 287 21.37 -4.63 1.38
CA GLY A 287 22.14 -3.57 0.72
C GLY A 287 21.71 -2.14 1.07
N GLY A 288 20.88 -1.97 2.10
CA GLY A 288 20.56 -0.65 2.65
C GLY A 288 21.75 -0.04 3.36
N VAL A 289 21.88 1.28 3.29
CA VAL A 289 22.93 2.06 3.97
C VAL A 289 22.28 2.92 5.05
N ARG A 290 22.71 2.74 6.30
CA ARG A 290 22.27 3.55 7.44
C ARG A 290 22.92 4.94 7.37
N ASP A 291 22.11 6.00 7.40
CA ASP A 291 22.55 7.38 7.52
C ASP A 291 22.09 7.94 8.88
N THR A 292 23.03 8.04 9.83
CA THR A 292 22.76 8.55 11.18
C THR A 292 22.53 10.07 11.21
N LYS A 293 23.02 10.81 10.21
CA LYS A 293 22.76 12.25 10.13
C LYS A 293 21.35 12.54 9.63
N LYS A 294 20.86 11.74 8.68
CA LYS A 294 19.52 11.88 8.10
C LYS A 294 18.47 11.00 8.77
N GLN A 295 18.87 10.15 9.72
CA GLN A 295 18.01 9.25 10.48
C GLN A 295 17.19 8.35 9.55
N ASN A 296 17.85 7.68 8.60
CA ASN A 296 17.17 6.79 7.66
C ASN A 296 18.07 5.62 7.18
N VAL A 297 17.44 4.66 6.51
CA VAL A 297 18.11 3.63 5.71
C VAL A 297 17.84 3.91 4.24
N THR A 298 18.89 4.02 3.43
CA THR A 298 18.82 4.38 2.01
C THR A 298 19.28 3.23 1.12
N PHE A 299 18.59 3.03 -0.01
CA PHE A 299 18.94 2.11 -1.08
C PHE A 299 19.18 2.90 -2.38
N THR A 300 20.09 2.43 -3.22
CA THR A 300 20.26 2.90 -4.60
C THR A 300 19.62 1.92 -5.58
N PHE A 301 19.20 2.35 -6.76
CA PHE A 301 18.72 1.44 -7.79
C PHE A 301 19.00 1.99 -9.19
N GLY A 302 18.98 1.10 -10.19
CA GLY A 302 19.10 1.44 -11.61
C GLY A 302 20.53 1.36 -12.18
N ASN A 303 21.52 0.91 -11.40
CA ASN A 303 22.90 0.65 -11.81
C ASN A 303 23.23 -0.85 -11.82
N GLY A 304 22.24 -1.70 -12.15
CA GLY A 304 22.40 -3.16 -12.14
C GLY A 304 22.21 -3.81 -10.76
N GLU A 305 21.74 -3.06 -9.75
CA GLU A 305 21.38 -3.65 -8.46
C GLU A 305 20.21 -4.64 -8.58
N ILE A 306 20.32 -5.77 -7.88
CA ILE A 306 19.29 -6.80 -7.81
C ILE A 306 18.94 -7.01 -6.32
N TYR A 307 17.67 -6.79 -5.98
CA TYR A 307 17.11 -6.89 -4.63
C TYR A 307 16.13 -8.06 -4.49
#